data_AF-A0A817GIP4-F1
#
_entry.id   AF-A0A817GIP4-F1
#
_cell.length_a   1.000
_cell.length_b   1.000
_cell.length_c   1.000
_cell.angle_alpha   90.00
_cell.angle_beta   90.00
_cell.angle_gamma   90.00
#
_symmetry.space_group_name_H-M   'P 1'
#
loop_
_entity.id
_entity.type
_entity.pdbx_description
1 polymer ?
#
loop_
_entity_poly.entity_id
_entity_poly.type
_entity_poly.pdbx_seq_one_letter_code
_entity_poly.pdbx_strand_id
1 'polypeptide(L)'
;MLFCFFFFLKDYRLNIHSYYTLKVHFKRRSLQDYVMTSIPICLILQAEFQYTMNLFISENGYIVSVNILTNNSTCSISNIALLEKQNDLIYKVPLRLHFNELGPQPEIQHFLEKLKREREAKLNTQGNDNRPFILKYWKYILPIVVVFVLQGAFADPGAAAGGGGSGR
;
A
#
# COMPACT_ATOMS: atom_id res chain seq x y z
N MET A 1 -26.27 5.19 -15.75
CA MET A 1 -26.20 4.62 -17.12
C MET A 1 -26.21 3.11 -16.95
N LEU A 2 -27.37 2.47 -17.14
CA LEU A 2 -27.61 1.06 -16.82
C LEU A 2 -27.34 0.22 -18.07
N PHE A 3 -26.20 -0.45 -18.16
CA PHE A 3 -25.93 -1.40 -19.24
C PHE A 3 -26.61 -2.74 -18.91
N CYS A 4 -27.84 -2.94 -19.39
CA CYS A 4 -28.46 -4.27 -19.42
C CYS A 4 -27.90 -5.05 -20.62
N PHE A 5 -26.99 -5.99 -20.34
CA PHE A 5 -26.55 -6.96 -21.33
C PHE A 5 -27.57 -8.10 -21.39
N PHE A 6 -28.29 -8.22 -22.50
CA PHE A 6 -29.17 -9.35 -22.77
C PHE A 6 -28.33 -10.52 -23.29
N PHE A 7 -28.30 -11.63 -22.56
CA PHE A 7 -27.65 -12.86 -23.00
C PHE A 7 -28.72 -13.86 -23.47
N PHE A 8 -28.65 -14.24 -24.75
CA PHE A 8 -29.45 -15.32 -25.32
C PHE A 8 -28.64 -16.61 -25.33
N LEU A 9 -29.15 -17.66 -24.68
CA LEU A 9 -28.65 -19.01 -24.88
C LEU A 9 -29.23 -19.55 -26.18
N LYS A 10 -28.41 -19.59 -27.23
CA LYS A 10 -28.79 -20.23 -28.50
C LYS A 10 -28.10 -21.60 -28.58
N ASP A 11 -28.91 -22.65 -28.60
CA ASP A 11 -28.55 -24.03 -28.97
C ASP A 11 -27.38 -24.67 -28.20
N TYR A 12 -27.46 -24.73 -26.87
CA TYR A 12 -26.62 -25.64 -26.09
C TYR A 12 -27.35 -26.96 -25.86
N ARG A 13 -26.83 -28.07 -26.39
CA ARG A 13 -27.15 -29.40 -25.86
C ARG A 13 -26.72 -29.42 -24.39
N LEU A 14 -27.70 -29.37 -23.48
CA LEU A 14 -27.54 -29.32 -22.04
C LEU A 14 -26.85 -30.60 -21.53
N ASN A 15 -25.54 -30.64 -21.58
CA ASN A 15 -24.74 -31.69 -20.97
C ASN A 15 -24.43 -31.26 -19.53
N ILE A 16 -24.74 -32.06 -18.52
CA ILE A 16 -24.68 -31.62 -17.10
C ILE A 16 -23.24 -31.31 -16.66
N HIS A 17 -22.26 -31.95 -17.30
CA HIS A 17 -20.82 -31.69 -17.11
C HIS A 17 -20.27 -30.57 -18.00
N SER A 18 -21.11 -29.87 -18.77
CA SER A 18 -20.67 -28.75 -19.59
C SER A 18 -20.54 -27.46 -18.79
N TYR A 19 -19.67 -26.59 -19.29
CA TYR A 19 -19.36 -25.30 -18.68
C TYR A 19 -19.97 -24.18 -19.51
N TYR A 20 -20.63 -23.24 -18.84
CA TYR A 20 -21.07 -21.99 -19.42
C TYR A 20 -19.86 -21.06 -19.47
N THR A 21 -19.50 -20.64 -20.66
CA THR A 21 -18.32 -19.79 -20.89
C THR A 21 -18.75 -18.43 -21.38
N LEU A 22 -18.39 -17.41 -20.63
CA LEU A 22 -18.71 -16.02 -20.92
C LEU A 22 -17.45 -15.33 -21.44
N LYS A 23 -17.53 -14.76 -22.64
CA LYS A 23 -16.48 -13.96 -23.27
C LYS A 23 -16.90 -12.51 -23.33
N VAL A 24 -16.11 -11.63 -22.71
CA VAL A 24 -16.31 -10.19 -22.76
C VAL A 24 -15.25 -9.60 -23.67
N HIS A 25 -15.69 -9.09 -24.82
CA HIS A 25 -14.82 -8.40 -25.77
C HIS A 25 -14.65 -6.94 -25.36
N PHE A 26 -13.44 -6.43 -25.46
CA PHE A 26 -13.14 -5.02 -25.24
C PHE A 26 -12.11 -4.53 -26.26
N LYS A 27 -12.14 -3.23 -26.55
CA LYS A 27 -11.24 -2.61 -27.52
C LYS A 27 -10.13 -1.90 -26.79
N ARG A 28 -8.88 -2.32 -27.01
CA ARG A 28 -7.68 -1.67 -26.43
C ARG A 28 -6.84 -1.07 -27.54
N ARG A 29 -6.86 0.27 -27.67
CA ARG A 29 -6.10 1.14 -28.60
C ARG A 29 -6.21 0.85 -30.12
N SER A 30 -6.40 -0.40 -30.54
CA SER A 30 -6.64 -0.87 -31.91
C SER A 30 -6.87 -2.39 -31.98
N LEU A 31 -6.54 -3.15 -30.94
CA LEU A 31 -6.73 -4.59 -30.86
C LEU A 31 -8.03 -4.92 -30.12
N GLN A 32 -8.73 -5.93 -30.63
CA GLN A 32 -9.93 -6.49 -30.00
C GLN A 32 -9.52 -7.67 -29.14
N ASP A 33 -9.44 -7.44 -27.85
CA ASP A 33 -9.08 -8.45 -26.86
C ASP A 33 -10.36 -8.95 -26.18
N TYR A 34 -10.26 -10.09 -25.50
CA TYR A 34 -11.35 -10.62 -24.70
C TYR A 34 -10.86 -11.19 -23.37
N VAL A 35 -11.71 -11.08 -22.35
CA VAL A 35 -11.56 -11.80 -21.08
C VAL A 35 -12.64 -12.86 -21.01
N MET A 36 -12.31 -14.01 -20.43
CA MET A 36 -13.22 -15.14 -20.36
C MET A 36 -13.32 -15.69 -18.94
N THR A 37 -14.51 -16.12 -18.56
CA THR A 37 -14.77 -16.87 -17.33
C THR A 37 -15.71 -18.03 -17.63
N SER A 38 -15.54 -19.14 -16.91
CA SER A 38 -16.32 -20.36 -17.10
C SER A 38 -16.86 -20.88 -15.77
N ILE A 39 -18.10 -21.36 -15.77
CA ILE A 39 -18.78 -21.93 -14.59
C ILE A 39 -19.61 -23.15 -15.02
N PRO A 40 -19.75 -24.20 -14.20
CA PRO A 40 -20.63 -25.34 -14.54
C PRO A 40 -22.06 -24.88 -14.84
N ILE A 41 -22.63 -25.36 -15.96
CA ILE A 41 -23.99 -24.99 -16.38
C ILE A 41 -25.03 -25.35 -15.33
N CYS A 42 -24.85 -26.49 -14.65
CA CYS A 42 -25.77 -26.94 -13.61
C CYS A 42 -26.01 -25.90 -12.51
N LEU A 43 -24.95 -25.19 -12.09
CA LEU A 43 -25.06 -24.19 -11.02
C LEU A 43 -25.88 -22.97 -11.43
N ILE A 44 -25.85 -22.61 -12.70
CA ILE A 44 -26.66 -21.52 -13.26
C ILE A 44 -28.12 -21.99 -13.41
N LEU A 45 -28.33 -23.20 -13.92
CA LEU A 45 -29.67 -23.76 -14.11
C LEU A 45 -30.40 -23.91 -12.78
N GLN A 46 -29.75 -24.49 -11.77
CA GLN A 46 -30.37 -24.64 -10.44
C GLN A 46 -30.67 -23.31 -9.76
N ALA A 47 -29.91 -22.26 -10.10
CA ALA A 47 -30.18 -20.90 -9.66
C ALA A 47 -31.18 -20.16 -10.55
N GLU A 48 -31.84 -20.82 -11.51
CA GLU A 48 -32.79 -20.20 -12.45
C GLU A 48 -32.18 -18.99 -13.19
N PHE A 49 -30.92 -19.09 -13.59
CA PHE A 49 -30.15 -17.98 -14.18
C PHE A 49 -30.01 -16.73 -13.28
N GLN A 50 -30.26 -16.85 -11.97
CA GLN A 50 -29.96 -15.82 -10.99
C GLN A 50 -28.48 -15.90 -10.59
N TYR A 51 -27.64 -15.17 -11.32
CA TYR A 51 -26.23 -15.01 -11.02
C TYR A 51 -25.83 -13.53 -11.09
N THR A 52 -24.74 -13.17 -10.40
CA THR A 52 -24.15 -11.83 -10.47
C THR A 52 -22.85 -11.86 -11.23
N MET A 53 -22.69 -10.96 -12.19
CA MET A 53 -21.43 -10.76 -12.90
C MET A 53 -20.63 -9.64 -12.23
N ASN A 54 -19.38 -9.92 -11.87
CA ASN A 54 -18.43 -8.93 -11.38
C ASN A 54 -17.38 -8.66 -12.46
N LEU A 55 -17.24 -7.40 -12.85
CA LEU A 55 -16.17 -6.94 -13.73
C LEU A 55 -15.15 -6.15 -12.92
N PHE A 56 -13.87 -6.48 -13.08
CA PHE A 56 -12.79 -5.76 -12.44
C PHE A 56 -12.10 -4.86 -13.47
N ILE A 57 -12.02 -3.57 -13.15
CA ILE A 57 -11.48 -2.53 -14.02
C ILE A 57 -10.23 -1.95 -13.36
N SER A 58 -9.18 -1.78 -14.15
CA SER A 58 -7.94 -1.12 -13.74
C SER A 58 -8.09 0.41 -13.73
N GLU A 59 -7.24 1.11 -12.99
CA GLU A 59 -7.08 2.58 -13.01
C GLU A 59 -7.13 3.21 -14.42
N ASN A 60 -6.59 2.52 -15.43
CA ASN A 60 -6.57 2.98 -16.82
C ASN A 60 -7.91 2.79 -17.57
N GLY A 61 -8.97 2.33 -16.90
CA GLY A 61 -10.28 2.06 -17.48
C GLY A 61 -10.34 0.77 -18.31
N TYR A 62 -9.32 -0.10 -18.25
CA TYR A 62 -9.31 -1.38 -18.94
C TYR A 62 -9.92 -2.49 -18.10
N ILE A 63 -10.69 -3.38 -18.73
CA ILE A 63 -11.20 -4.61 -18.11
C ILE A 63 -10.02 -5.55 -17.87
N VAL A 64 -9.86 -6.02 -16.63
CA VAL A 64 -8.79 -6.93 -16.21
C VAL A 64 -9.33 -8.35 -16.07
N SER A 65 -10.45 -8.52 -15.37
CA SER A 65 -11.04 -9.83 -15.12
C SER A 65 -12.56 -9.77 -15.04
N VAL A 66 -13.19 -10.93 -15.29
CA VAL A 66 -14.63 -11.15 -15.18
C VAL A 66 -14.86 -12.34 -14.26
N ASN A 67 -15.82 -12.24 -13.36
CA ASN A 67 -16.18 -13.31 -12.44
C ASN A 67 -17.71 -13.49 -12.43
N ILE A 68 -18.15 -14.75 -12.39
CA ILE A 68 -19.56 -15.12 -12.26
C ILE A 68 -19.75 -15.74 -10.87
N LEU A 69 -20.68 -15.16 -10.11
CA LEU A 69 -21.10 -15.67 -8.80
C LEU A 69 -22.55 -16.13 -8.85
N THR A 70 -22.81 -17.31 -8.31
CA THR A 70 -24.14 -17.87 -8.10
C THR A 70 -24.38 -18.08 -6.61
N ASN A 71 -25.64 -18.06 -6.18
CA ASN A 71 -26.01 -18.28 -4.79
C ASN A 71 -25.94 -19.78 -4.40
N ASN A 72 -25.95 -20.68 -5.39
CA ASN A 72 -25.94 -22.12 -5.17
C ASN A 72 -24.52 -22.70 -5.34
N SER A 73 -24.06 -23.46 -4.35
CA SER A 73 -22.75 -24.13 -4.37
C SER A 73 -22.80 -25.59 -4.83
N THR A 74 -23.98 -26.21 -4.83
CA THR A 74 -24.18 -27.62 -5.16
C THR A 74 -25.12 -27.76 -6.35
N CYS A 75 -24.86 -28.83 -7.13
CA CYS A 75 -25.65 -29.22 -8.29
C CYS A 75 -26.48 -30.46 -7.92
N SER A 76 -27.81 -30.33 -7.86
CA SER A 76 -28.76 -31.44 -7.68
C SER A 76 -29.60 -31.64 -8.94
N ILE A 77 -29.63 -32.87 -9.44
CA ILE A 77 -30.17 -33.22 -10.77
C ILE A 77 -31.71 -33.16 -10.80
N SER A 78 -32.37 -33.33 -9.65
CA SER A 78 -33.85 -33.43 -9.56
C SER A 78 -34.59 -32.17 -10.00
N ASN A 79 -33.99 -30.99 -9.84
CA ASN A 79 -34.67 -29.70 -10.06
C ASN A 79 -34.49 -29.18 -11.50
N ILE A 80 -33.55 -29.76 -12.26
CA ILE A 80 -33.15 -29.24 -13.57
C ILE A 80 -34.15 -29.63 -14.68
N ALA A 81 -34.79 -30.80 -14.55
CA ALA A 81 -35.78 -31.30 -15.51
C ALA A 81 -37.05 -30.42 -15.62
N LEU A 82 -37.30 -29.55 -14.64
CA LEU A 82 -38.47 -28.66 -14.63
C LEU A 82 -38.23 -27.36 -15.44
N LEU A 83 -36.98 -27.01 -15.71
CA LEU A 83 -36.59 -25.74 -16.35
C LEU A 83 -36.58 -25.81 -17.88
N GLU A 84 -36.60 -27.01 -18.46
CA GLU A 84 -36.68 -27.23 -19.91
C GLU A 84 -38.00 -26.72 -20.53
N LYS A 85 -39.03 -26.50 -19.70
CA LYS A 85 -40.36 -26.12 -20.18
C LYS A 85 -40.54 -24.62 -20.44
N GLN A 86 -39.53 -23.79 -20.17
CA GLN A 86 -39.67 -22.32 -20.19
C GLN A 86 -38.71 -21.67 -21.20
N ASN A 87 -39.00 -21.90 -22.48
CA ASN A 87 -38.18 -21.50 -23.63
C ASN A 87 -38.15 -20.00 -23.96
N ASP A 88 -38.80 -19.13 -23.17
CA ASP A 88 -38.95 -17.71 -23.52
C ASP A 88 -38.74 -16.75 -22.34
N LEU A 89 -37.83 -17.11 -21.42
CA LEU A 89 -37.48 -16.27 -20.28
C LEU A 89 -36.31 -15.35 -20.62
N ILE A 90 -36.60 -14.04 -20.62
CA ILE A 90 -35.56 -13.00 -20.63
C ILE A 90 -35.00 -12.88 -19.21
N TYR A 91 -33.76 -13.31 -19.02
CA TYR A 91 -33.08 -13.21 -17.73
C TYR A 91 -32.34 -11.88 -17.59
N LYS A 92 -32.55 -11.19 -16.47
CA LYS A 92 -31.82 -9.96 -16.12
C LYS A 92 -30.67 -10.32 -15.19
N VAL A 93 -29.45 -10.07 -15.65
CA VAL A 93 -28.23 -10.38 -14.89
C VAL A 93 -27.68 -9.08 -14.30
N PRO A 94 -27.60 -8.94 -12.97
CA PRO A 94 -26.96 -7.78 -12.37
C PRO A 94 -25.46 -7.75 -12.65
N LEU A 95 -24.98 -6.58 -13.04
CA LEU A 95 -23.57 -6.29 -13.30
C LEU A 95 -23.00 -5.42 -12.17
N ARG A 96 -21.92 -5.87 -11.54
CA ARG A 96 -21.16 -5.12 -10.54
C ARG A 96 -19.80 -4.75 -11.10
N LEU A 97 -19.48 -3.46 -11.04
CA LEU A 97 -18.20 -2.92 -11.47
C LEU A 97 -17.33 -2.73 -10.22
N HIS A 98 -16.18 -3.37 -10.20
CA HIS A 98 -15.17 -3.22 -9.15
C HIS A 98 -14.01 -2.42 -9.75
N PHE A 99 -13.76 -1.26 -9.17
CA PHE A 99 -12.58 -0.47 -9.46
C PHE A 99 -11.49 -0.82 -8.45
N ASN A 100 -10.24 -0.67 -8.84
CA ASN A 100 -9.14 -0.83 -7.92
C ASN A 100 -9.15 0.32 -6.90
N GLU A 101 -9.33 -0.01 -5.63
CA GLU A 101 -9.20 0.92 -4.53
C GLU A 101 -7.74 0.97 -4.09
N LEU A 102 -7.24 2.18 -3.82
CA LEU A 102 -5.93 2.35 -3.20
C LEU A 102 -6.01 1.76 -1.79
N GLY A 103 -5.06 0.89 -1.47
CA GLY A 103 -4.98 0.30 -0.14
C GLY A 103 -4.82 1.35 0.96
N PRO A 104 -5.10 1.01 2.23
CA PRO A 104 -4.95 1.93 3.33
C PRO A 104 -3.51 2.44 3.39
N GLN A 105 -3.34 3.76 3.31
CA GLN A 105 -2.04 4.38 3.48
C GLN A 105 -1.58 4.13 4.92
N PRO A 106 -0.34 3.67 5.15
CA PRO A 106 0.12 3.40 6.51
C PRO A 106 0.15 4.71 7.32
N GLU A 107 -0.46 4.71 8.50
CA GLU A 107 -0.38 5.83 9.44
C GLU A 107 1.00 5.90 10.09
N ILE A 108 1.94 6.58 9.43
CA ILE A 108 3.31 6.79 9.97
C ILE A 108 3.31 7.86 11.08
N GLN A 109 2.17 8.51 11.35
CA GLN A 109 2.06 9.65 12.27
C GLN A 109 2.49 9.31 13.70
N HIS A 110 2.04 8.19 14.25
CA HIS A 110 2.40 7.77 15.62
C HIS A 110 3.89 7.39 15.72
N PHE A 111 4.44 6.75 14.68
CA PHE A 111 5.87 6.43 14.65
C PHE A 111 6.74 7.69 14.55
N LEU A 112 6.31 8.68 13.77
CA LEU A 112 6.95 9.99 13.68
C LEU A 112 6.90 10.74 15.02
N GLU A 113 5.78 10.72 15.72
CA GLU A 113 5.66 11.34 17.04
C GLU A 113 6.56 10.66 18.06
N LYS A 114 6.60 9.32 18.09
CA LYS A 114 7.50 8.55 18.94
C LYS A 114 8.97 8.88 18.65
N LEU A 115 9.35 8.95 17.38
CA LEU A 115 10.70 9.33 16.97
C LEU A 115 11.05 10.78 17.35
N LYS A 116 10.11 11.71 17.23
CA LYS A 116 10.29 13.11 17.66
C LYS A 116 10.51 13.18 19.17
N ARG A 117 9.66 12.50 19.96
CA ARG A 117 9.77 12.43 21.42
C ARG A 117 11.09 11.78 21.87
N GLU A 118 11.54 10.72 21.21
CA GLU A 118 12.83 10.09 21.52
C GLU A 118 14.01 11.00 21.15
N ARG A 119 13.92 11.75 20.03
CA ARG A 119 14.94 12.72 19.64
C ARG A 119 15.00 13.89 20.62
N GLU A 120 13.87 14.40 21.08
CA GLU A 120 13.79 15.46 22.09
C GLU A 120 14.34 15.02 23.45
N ALA A 121 14.05 13.79 23.88
CA ALA A 121 14.62 13.23 25.11
C ALA A 121 16.15 13.07 25.02
N LYS A 122 16.68 12.66 23.86
CA LYS A 122 18.13 12.54 23.65
C LYS A 122 18.83 13.92 23.67
N LEU A 123 18.21 14.94 23.08
CA LEU A 123 18.75 16.30 23.10
C LEU A 123 18.73 16.91 24.52
N ASN A 124 17.69 16.63 25.31
CA ASN A 124 17.59 17.12 26.68
C ASN A 124 18.57 16.42 27.64
N THR A 125 18.81 15.11 27.48
CA THR A 125 19.78 14.38 28.31
C THR A 125 21.23 14.71 27.93
N GLN A 126 21.49 15.06 26.66
CA GLN A 126 22.82 15.48 26.20
C GLN A 126 23.17 16.94 26.58
N GLY A 127 22.20 17.73 27.07
CA GLY A 127 22.39 19.12 27.49
C GLY A 127 22.99 19.32 28.89
N ASN A 128 23.10 18.28 29.72
CA ASN A 128 23.58 18.43 31.11
C ASN A 128 25.12 18.38 31.23
N ASP A 129 25.82 17.68 30.33
CA ASP A 129 27.28 17.43 30.46
C ASP A 129 28.15 18.04 29.35
N ASN A 130 27.58 18.85 28.45
CA ASN A 130 28.35 19.55 27.41
C ASN A 130 28.77 20.97 27.82
N ARG A 131 28.99 21.23 29.12
CA ARG A 131 29.81 22.39 29.49
C ARG A 131 31.25 21.98 29.19
N PRO A 132 31.98 22.65 28.27
CA PRO A 132 33.33 22.21 27.90
C PRO A 132 34.15 22.10 29.19
N PHE A 133 34.79 20.95 29.42
CA PHE A 133 35.54 20.63 30.64
C PHE A 133 36.38 21.81 31.15
N ILE A 134 36.96 22.57 30.23
CA ILE A 134 37.79 23.75 30.48
C ILE A 134 37.07 24.83 31.32
N LEU A 135 35.77 25.08 31.11
CA LEU A 135 35.01 26.09 31.87
C LEU A 135 34.80 25.70 33.34
N LYS A 136 34.68 24.40 33.63
CA LYS A 136 34.47 23.90 35.00
C LYS A 136 35.77 23.96 35.81
N TYR A 137 36.92 23.84 35.15
CA TYR A 137 38.23 23.75 35.79
C TYR A 137 39.12 24.99 35.61
N TRP A 138 38.66 26.04 34.90
CA TRP A 138 39.44 27.27 34.64
C TRP A 138 40.00 27.91 35.92
N LYS A 139 39.18 27.99 36.98
CA LYS A 139 39.61 28.54 38.28
C LYS A 139 40.76 27.74 38.90
N TYR A 140 40.90 26.45 38.60
CA TYR A 140 41.94 25.59 39.14
C TYR A 140 43.16 25.51 38.23
N ILE A 141 42.98 25.61 36.92
CA ILE A 141 44.07 25.65 35.94
C ILE A 141 44.89 26.94 36.12
N LEU A 142 44.23 28.08 36.32
CA LEU A 142 44.88 29.39 36.45
C LEU A 142 45.94 29.48 37.57
N PRO A 143 45.66 29.10 38.84
CA PRO A 143 46.66 29.15 39.92
C PRO A 143 47.80 28.16 39.72
N ILE A 144 47.56 26.99 39.11
CA ILE A 144 48.62 26.02 38.81
C ILE A 144 49.59 26.60 37.78
N VAL A 145 49.08 27.18 36.70
CA VAL A 145 49.92 27.80 35.66
C VAL A 145 50.74 28.97 36.20
N VAL A 146 50.15 29.82 37.06
CA VAL A 146 50.87 30.93 37.71
C VAL A 146 52.01 30.43 38.59
N VAL A 147 51.77 29.36 39.37
CA VAL A 147 52.82 28.74 40.19
C VAL A 147 53.91 28.13 39.33
N PHE A 148 53.57 27.43 38.24
CA PHE A 148 54.55 26.85 37.31
C PHE A 148 55.42 27.89 36.59
N VAL A 149 54.84 29.04 36.21
CA VAL A 149 55.57 30.16 35.59
C VAL A 149 56.50 30.84 36.60
N LEU A 150 56.05 31.03 37.85
CA LEU A 150 56.88 31.60 38.92
C LEU A 150 57.99 30.65 39.39
N GLN A 151 57.76 29.34 39.29
CA GLN A 151 58.75 28.31 39.62
C GLN A 151 59.75 28.02 38.48
N GLY A 152 59.66 28.75 37.36
CA GLY A 152 60.64 28.66 36.28
C GLY A 152 60.69 27.30 35.57
N ALA A 153 59.72 26.41 35.77
CA ALA A 153 59.72 25.06 35.19
C ALA A 153 59.39 25.03 33.69
N PHE A 154 59.27 26.21 33.05
CA PHE A 154 59.24 26.38 31.59
C PHE A 154 60.48 27.13 31.06
N ALA A 155 61.54 27.29 31.86
CA ALA A 155 62.87 27.62 31.36
C ALA A 155 63.56 26.28 30.97
N ASP A 156 63.97 26.01 29.73
CA ASP A 156 64.77 26.79 28.77
C ASP A 156 64.82 26.04 27.41
N PRO A 157 65.52 26.50 26.34
CA PRO A 157 65.89 27.85 25.92
C PRO A 157 65.56 28.13 24.41
N GLY A 158 65.18 29.36 24.07
CA GLY A 158 65.31 29.88 22.69
C GLY A 158 64.04 29.94 21.84
N ALA A 159 63.28 31.03 21.98
CA ALA A 159 62.52 31.72 20.93
C ALA A 159 61.66 32.79 21.63
N ALA A 160 62.06 34.05 21.64
CA ALA A 160 61.80 35.04 20.59
C ALA A 160 60.35 35.55 20.54
N ALA A 161 60.25 36.88 20.50
CA ALA A 161 59.13 37.76 20.14
C ALA A 161 58.02 37.96 21.20
N GLY A 162 57.67 39.17 21.61
CA GLY A 162 58.10 40.51 21.19
C GLY A 162 57.07 41.57 21.61
N GLY A 163 57.55 42.82 21.77
CA GLY A 163 56.75 44.06 21.81
C GLY A 163 56.20 44.44 23.19
N GLY A 164 56.34 45.68 23.69
CA GLY A 164 56.86 46.92 23.12
C GLY A 164 56.44 48.09 24.02
N GLY A 165 57.11 49.24 23.90
CA GLY A 165 56.59 50.53 24.38
C GLY A 165 57.48 51.29 25.36
N SER A 166 58.37 52.11 24.78
CA SER A 166 59.10 53.20 25.44
C SER A 166 58.17 54.41 25.67
N GLY A 167 58.28 55.06 26.81
CA GLY A 167 57.64 56.34 27.13
C GLY A 167 58.43 57.06 28.22
N ARG A 168 58.72 58.33 27.96
CA ARG A 168 59.64 59.23 28.67
C ARG A 168 59.14 59.65 30.05
#